data_AF-A0A4Q6B5P0-F1
#
_entry.id   AF-A0A4Q6B5P0-F1
#
_cell.length_a   1.000
_cell.length_b   1.000
_cell.length_c   1.000
_cell.angle_alpha   90.00
_cell.angle_beta   90.00
_cell.angle_gamma   90.00
#
_symmetry.space_group_name_H-M   'P 1'
#
loop_
_entity.id
_entity.type
_entity.pdbx_description
1 polymer ?
#
loop_
_entity_poly.entity_id
_entity_poly.type
_entity_poly.pdbx_seq_one_letter_code
_entity_poly.pdbx_strand_id
1 'polypeptide(L)'
;EWLAICDLKKACIWKYDLQKNTISIFATEVEGAPICIPNFPAFDKKGNLFVSDSGAFRQVNGVVYKFSPDGKGIIWHRGPFNFANGLAFSADQKTLYVACTFLPGIEQVTINEDGSAGERSVLLHLPQTCPDGLALDREGNLYIACYAPNAIYRLSPDGELITVIHDWEAHTICNPTNIAFGGKDHQQLYIANLGRWHIARIDMDSPGLL
;
A
#
# COMPACT_ATOMS: atom_id res chain seq x y z
N GLU A 1 -17.65 -6.43 9.46
CA GLU A 1 -16.32 -6.22 8.86
C GLU A 1 -16.37 -6.63 7.40
N TRP A 2 -15.54 -6.02 6.55
CA TRP A 2 -15.51 -6.31 5.12
C TRP A 2 -14.10 -6.11 4.57
N LEU A 3 -13.80 -6.77 3.44
CA LEU A 3 -12.54 -6.57 2.72
C LEU A 3 -12.79 -5.79 1.44
N ALA A 4 -11.96 -4.78 1.19
CA ALA A 4 -11.86 -4.12 -0.10
C ALA A 4 -10.91 -4.92 -1.00
N ILE A 5 -11.30 -5.12 -2.26
CA ILE A 5 -10.48 -5.86 -3.24
C ILE A 5 -10.38 -5.00 -4.49
N CYS A 6 -9.19 -4.58 -4.85
CA CYS A 6 -8.93 -3.87 -6.10
C CYS A 6 -8.80 -4.88 -7.25
N ASP A 7 -9.55 -4.68 -8.33
CA ASP A 7 -9.52 -5.53 -9.50
C ASP A 7 -9.14 -4.71 -10.75
N LEU A 8 -7.88 -4.87 -11.16
CA LEU A 8 -7.32 -4.24 -12.34
C LEU A 8 -8.10 -4.61 -13.62
N LYS A 9 -8.52 -5.87 -13.76
CA LYS A 9 -9.15 -6.34 -15.01
C LYS A 9 -10.57 -5.80 -15.16
N LYS A 10 -11.28 -5.63 -14.04
CA LYS A 10 -12.64 -5.08 -13.99
C LYS A 10 -12.67 -3.58 -13.78
N ALA A 11 -11.52 -2.96 -13.50
CA ALA A 11 -11.39 -1.54 -13.19
C ALA A 11 -12.37 -1.12 -12.08
N CYS A 12 -12.41 -1.90 -11.01
CA CYS A 12 -13.33 -1.67 -9.91
C CYS A 12 -12.76 -2.07 -8.55
N ILE A 13 -13.43 -1.60 -7.51
CA ILE A 13 -13.23 -2.02 -6.14
C ILE A 13 -14.42 -2.92 -5.79
N TRP A 14 -14.14 -4.14 -5.33
CA TRP A 14 -15.13 -5.02 -4.75
C TRP A 14 -15.21 -4.84 -3.23
N LYS A 15 -16.38 -5.08 -2.70
CA LYS A 15 -16.63 -5.28 -1.27
C LYS A 15 -16.95 -6.75 -1.04
N TYR A 16 -16.16 -7.38 -0.17
CA TYR A 16 -16.44 -8.72 0.33
C TYR A 16 -16.93 -8.64 1.77
N ASP A 17 -18.20 -8.99 1.99
CA ASP A 17 -18.83 -9.04 3.30
C ASP A 17 -18.48 -10.36 3.98
N LEU A 18 -17.69 -10.30 5.06
CA LEU A 18 -17.18 -11.47 5.77
C LEU A 18 -18.27 -12.25 6.52
N GLN A 19 -19.34 -11.58 6.94
CA GLN A 19 -20.42 -12.24 7.69
C GLN A 19 -21.37 -12.96 6.74
N LYS A 20 -21.69 -12.33 5.61
CA LYS A 20 -22.61 -12.89 4.61
C LYS A 20 -21.91 -13.82 3.63
N ASN A 21 -20.58 -13.76 3.56
CA ASN A 21 -19.77 -14.46 2.56
C ASN A 21 -20.21 -14.10 1.12
N THR A 22 -20.37 -12.80 0.86
CA THR A 22 -20.85 -12.29 -0.43
C THR A 22 -19.91 -11.22 -0.98
N ILE A 23 -19.70 -11.23 -2.30
CA ILE A 23 -18.97 -10.18 -3.01
C ILE A 23 -19.94 -9.29 -3.79
N SER A 24 -19.73 -7.98 -3.75
CA SER A 24 -20.51 -6.98 -4.49
C SER A 24 -19.59 -5.87 -5.00
N ILE A 25 -19.98 -5.18 -6.07
CA ILE A 25 -19.26 -3.98 -6.52
C ILE A 25 -19.38 -2.91 -5.44
N PHE A 26 -18.26 -2.32 -5.05
CA PHE A 26 -18.20 -1.17 -4.16
C PHE A 26 -18.14 0.13 -4.96
N ALA A 27 -17.21 0.22 -5.90
CA ALA A 27 -17.07 1.40 -6.77
C ALA A 27 -16.46 1.02 -8.12
N THR A 28 -16.93 1.67 -9.19
CA THR A 28 -16.37 1.61 -10.56
C THR A 28 -15.92 2.98 -11.05
N GLU A 29 -16.27 4.04 -10.34
CA GLU A 29 -16.00 5.43 -10.70
C GLU A 29 -15.83 6.28 -9.44
N VAL A 30 -15.16 7.41 -9.60
CA VAL A 30 -14.96 8.45 -8.58
C VAL A 30 -15.15 9.79 -9.26
N GLU A 31 -16.00 10.65 -8.68
CA GLU A 31 -16.35 11.97 -9.26
C GLU A 31 -16.84 11.90 -10.72
N GLY A 32 -17.54 10.82 -11.09
CA GLY A 32 -18.06 10.60 -12.44
C GLY A 32 -17.01 10.17 -13.48
N ALA A 33 -15.75 9.95 -13.06
CA ALA A 33 -14.70 9.38 -13.90
C ALA A 33 -14.46 7.91 -13.54
N PRO A 34 -14.30 7.02 -14.53
CA PRO A 34 -14.02 5.61 -14.26
C PRO A 34 -12.70 5.44 -13.52
N ILE A 35 -12.68 4.48 -12.59
CA ILE A 35 -11.45 3.96 -12.02
C ILE A 35 -10.63 3.30 -13.15
N CYS A 36 -9.31 3.40 -13.11
CA CYS A 36 -8.44 2.93 -14.20
C CYS A 36 -7.70 1.65 -13.80
N ILE A 37 -6.73 1.75 -12.89
CA ILE A 37 -5.94 0.63 -12.39
C ILE A 37 -5.94 0.69 -10.86
N PRO A 38 -7.04 0.29 -10.19
CA PRO A 38 -7.07 0.27 -8.74
C PRO A 38 -6.08 -0.80 -8.28
N ASN A 39 -5.22 -0.45 -7.34
CA ASN A 39 -4.11 -1.30 -6.94
C ASN A 39 -4.22 -1.72 -5.47
N PHE A 40 -4.12 -0.77 -4.54
CA PHE A 40 -4.06 -1.10 -3.11
C PHE A 40 -5.12 -0.39 -2.27
N PRO A 41 -5.92 -1.11 -1.47
CA PRO A 41 -6.82 -0.53 -0.48
C PRO A 41 -6.19 -0.41 0.90
N ALA A 42 -6.43 0.72 1.59
CA ALA A 42 -6.06 0.93 3.00
C ALA A 42 -7.18 1.66 3.74
N PHE A 43 -7.44 1.29 5.00
CA PHE A 43 -8.43 1.98 5.83
C PHE A 43 -7.76 2.89 6.84
N ASP A 44 -8.33 4.08 7.05
CA ASP A 44 -7.97 4.91 8.19
C ASP A 44 -8.74 4.48 9.46
N LYS A 45 -8.35 5.01 10.63
CA LYS A 45 -9.01 4.72 11.92
C LYS A 45 -10.47 5.19 11.99
N LYS A 46 -10.92 6.04 11.07
CA LYS A 46 -12.31 6.53 10.97
C LYS A 46 -13.15 5.65 10.03
N GLY A 47 -12.56 4.62 9.43
CA GLY A 47 -13.22 3.70 8.51
C GLY A 47 -13.35 4.24 7.08
N ASN A 48 -12.66 5.33 6.72
CA ASN A 48 -12.57 5.75 5.33
C ASN A 48 -11.66 4.79 4.57
N LEU A 49 -12.06 4.41 3.36
CA LEU A 49 -11.26 3.60 2.46
C LEU A 49 -10.42 4.52 1.55
N PHE A 50 -9.12 4.32 1.55
CA PHE A 50 -8.20 4.92 0.60
C PHE A 50 -7.77 3.87 -0.42
N VAL A 51 -7.71 4.26 -1.69
CA VAL A 51 -7.31 3.35 -2.76
C VAL A 51 -6.29 4.04 -3.66
N SER A 52 -5.15 3.40 -3.88
CA SER A 52 -4.24 3.83 -4.94
C SER A 52 -4.77 3.39 -6.29
N ASP A 53 -4.75 4.30 -7.25
CA ASP A 53 -4.89 3.97 -8.67
C ASP A 53 -3.55 4.22 -9.35
N SER A 54 -3.01 3.19 -9.98
CA SER A 54 -1.70 3.26 -10.63
C SER A 54 -1.68 4.15 -11.86
N GLY A 55 -2.85 4.57 -12.38
CA GLY A 55 -2.96 5.37 -13.58
C GLY A 55 -2.69 4.51 -14.81
N ALA A 56 -1.58 4.79 -15.51
CA ALA A 56 -1.14 4.02 -16.66
C ALA A 56 0.33 3.61 -16.56
N PHE A 57 0.66 2.48 -17.19
CA PHE A 57 2.01 1.94 -17.17
C PHE A 57 3.02 2.95 -17.75
N ARG A 58 4.08 3.25 -16.97
CA ARG A 58 5.13 4.23 -17.30
C ARG A 58 4.62 5.66 -17.57
N GLN A 59 3.47 6.02 -17.02
CA GLN A 59 2.96 7.38 -17.01
C GLN A 59 2.86 7.89 -15.57
N VAL A 60 3.07 9.20 -15.40
CA VAL A 60 3.01 9.85 -14.10
C VAL A 60 1.62 10.46 -13.90
N ASN A 61 0.64 9.59 -13.72
CA ASN A 61 -0.77 9.96 -13.61
C ASN A 61 -1.54 9.12 -12.57
N GLY A 62 -0.83 8.47 -11.65
CA GLY A 62 -1.45 7.77 -10.53
C GLY A 62 -2.11 8.75 -9.55
N VAL A 63 -3.17 8.29 -8.91
CA VAL A 63 -3.97 9.07 -7.96
C VAL A 63 -4.26 8.25 -6.71
N VAL A 64 -4.73 8.92 -5.65
CA VAL A 64 -5.30 8.25 -4.48
C VAL A 64 -6.75 8.69 -4.34
N TYR A 65 -7.65 7.73 -4.30
CA TYR A 65 -9.06 7.93 -3.98
C TYR A 65 -9.30 7.82 -2.48
N LYS A 66 -10.33 8.51 -1.99
CA LYS A 66 -10.87 8.34 -0.64
C LYS A 66 -12.38 8.14 -0.72
N PHE A 67 -12.89 7.13 -0.03
CA PHE A 67 -14.29 6.85 0.13
C PHE A 67 -14.66 6.97 1.60
N SER A 68 -15.71 7.73 1.91
CA SER A 68 -16.28 7.74 3.27
C SER A 68 -16.97 6.40 3.59
N PRO A 69 -17.27 6.11 4.87
CA PRO A 69 -17.95 4.88 5.27
C PRO A 69 -19.32 4.65 4.61
N ASP A 70 -19.97 5.72 4.15
CA ASP A 70 -21.22 5.70 3.38
C ASP A 70 -21.03 5.40 1.87
N GLY A 71 -19.77 5.27 1.41
CA GLY A 71 -19.42 4.93 0.04
C GLY A 71 -19.18 6.12 -0.89
N LYS A 72 -19.29 7.37 -0.42
CA LYS A 72 -19.02 8.54 -1.28
C LYS A 72 -17.53 8.67 -1.57
N GLY A 73 -17.15 8.54 -2.85
CA GLY A 73 -15.77 8.65 -3.33
C GLY A 73 -15.38 10.06 -3.78
N ILE A 74 -14.15 10.47 -3.48
CA ILE A 74 -13.48 11.65 -4.02
C ILE A 74 -12.07 11.30 -4.51
N ILE A 75 -11.52 12.11 -5.41
CA ILE A 75 -10.09 12.06 -5.73
C ILE A 75 -9.36 12.81 -4.61
N TRP A 76 -8.76 12.08 -3.68
CA TRP A 76 -8.14 12.64 -2.48
C TRP A 76 -6.81 13.34 -2.80
N HIS A 77 -5.99 12.75 -3.68
CA HIS A 77 -4.76 13.37 -4.15
C HIS A 77 -4.47 13.00 -5.62
N ARG A 78 -4.06 13.99 -6.43
CA ARG A 78 -3.86 13.85 -7.89
C ARG A 78 -2.43 13.50 -8.32
N GLY A 79 -1.55 13.18 -7.37
CA GLY A 79 -0.16 12.86 -7.64
C GLY A 79 0.76 14.09 -7.67
N PRO A 80 1.91 14.04 -8.36
CA PRO A 80 2.23 13.13 -9.48
C PRO A 80 2.81 11.77 -9.03
N PHE A 81 1.95 10.79 -8.75
CA PHE A 81 2.40 9.44 -8.40
C PHE A 81 2.74 8.66 -9.66
N ASN A 82 3.96 8.11 -9.73
CA ASN A 82 4.40 7.33 -10.88
C ASN A 82 4.17 5.84 -10.61
N PHE A 83 2.98 5.37 -11.02
CA PHE A 83 2.47 4.02 -10.74
C PHE A 83 2.29 3.79 -9.23
N ALA A 84 1.30 4.48 -8.65
CA ALA A 84 0.94 4.37 -7.24
C ALA A 84 0.55 2.92 -6.90
N ASN A 85 1.12 2.40 -5.82
CA ASN A 85 1.01 1.00 -5.45
C ASN A 85 0.59 0.86 -3.98
N GLY A 86 1.37 0.19 -3.11
CA GLY A 86 1.06 0.04 -1.69
C GLY A 86 0.81 1.38 -0.98
N LEU A 87 -0.11 1.33 -0.02
CA LEU A 87 -0.46 2.44 0.87
C LEU A 87 -0.27 2.02 2.32
N ALA A 88 0.23 2.93 3.15
CA ALA A 88 0.27 2.72 4.60
C ALA A 88 0.12 4.05 5.35
N PHE A 89 -0.64 4.05 6.45
CA PHE A 89 -0.76 5.22 7.31
C PHE A 89 0.34 5.22 8.37
N SER A 90 0.83 6.41 8.72
CA SER A 90 1.59 6.58 9.96
C SER A 90 0.74 6.19 11.18
N ALA A 91 1.39 5.79 12.28
CA ALA A 91 0.72 5.37 13.51
C ALA A 91 -0.22 6.45 14.08
N ASP A 92 0.15 7.72 13.92
CA ASP A 92 -0.63 8.88 14.34
C ASP A 92 -1.71 9.32 13.33
N GLN A 93 -1.83 8.64 12.17
CA GLN A 93 -2.78 8.93 11.10
C GLN A 93 -2.62 10.33 10.48
N LYS A 94 -1.45 10.94 10.60
CA LYS A 94 -1.16 12.26 10.02
C LYS A 94 -0.46 12.21 8.68
N THR A 95 -0.02 11.03 8.26
CA THR A 95 0.69 10.84 6.99
C THR A 95 0.20 9.59 6.29
N LEU A 96 -0.03 9.69 4.98
CA LEU A 96 -0.19 8.53 4.10
C LEU A 96 1.10 8.34 3.30
N TYR A 97 1.70 7.16 3.43
CA TYR A 97 2.81 6.72 2.59
C TYR A 97 2.27 6.04 1.33
N VAL A 98 2.89 6.34 0.19
CA VAL A 98 2.54 5.81 -1.13
C VAL A 98 3.79 5.24 -1.76
N ALA A 99 3.79 3.95 -2.09
CA ALA A 99 4.84 3.37 -2.90
C ALA A 99 4.65 3.77 -4.37
N CYS A 100 5.67 4.35 -4.99
CA CYS A 100 5.68 4.68 -6.41
C CYS A 100 6.65 3.76 -7.14
N THR A 101 6.15 2.88 -8.01
CA THR A 101 6.99 1.83 -8.62
C THR A 101 7.99 2.36 -9.64
N PHE A 102 7.66 3.38 -10.46
CA PHE A 102 8.51 3.83 -11.58
C PHE A 102 9.23 5.17 -11.38
N LEU A 103 8.83 5.96 -10.39
CA LEU A 103 9.69 6.97 -9.79
C LEU A 103 10.12 6.36 -8.46
N PRO A 104 11.07 5.41 -8.50
CA PRO A 104 11.11 4.34 -7.53
C PRO A 104 11.45 4.90 -6.16
N GLY A 105 10.52 4.72 -5.23
CA GLY A 105 10.63 5.29 -3.91
C GLY A 105 9.32 5.30 -3.15
N ILE A 106 9.39 5.92 -1.98
CA ILE A 106 8.24 6.17 -1.12
C ILE A 106 7.96 7.67 -1.14
N GLU A 107 6.72 8.01 -1.44
CA GLU A 107 6.19 9.35 -1.25
C GLU A 107 5.36 9.41 0.01
N GLN A 108 5.22 10.61 0.55
CA GLN A 108 4.35 10.86 1.69
C GLN A 108 3.45 12.05 1.41
N VAL A 109 2.23 11.99 1.93
CA VAL A 109 1.26 13.08 1.89
C VAL A 109 0.78 13.32 3.31
N THR A 110 0.93 14.54 3.81
CA THR A 110 0.36 14.90 5.12
C THR A 110 -1.17 14.90 5.04
N ILE A 111 -1.82 14.59 6.15
CA ILE A 111 -3.27 14.56 6.26
C ILE A 111 -3.67 15.72 7.16
N ASN A 112 -4.40 16.68 6.61
CA ASN A 112 -4.89 17.83 7.36
C ASN A 112 -5.93 17.39 8.41
N GLU A 113 -6.22 18.25 9.39
CA GLU A 113 -7.15 17.93 10.47
C GLU A 113 -8.57 17.59 9.97
N ASP A 114 -8.99 18.22 8.85
CA ASP A 114 -10.25 17.95 8.16
C ASP A 114 -10.24 16.64 7.34
N GLY A 115 -9.09 15.97 7.25
CA GLY A 115 -8.88 14.74 6.49
C GLY A 115 -8.64 14.94 4.99
N SER A 116 -8.46 16.18 4.53
CA SER A 116 -7.99 16.49 3.18
C SER A 116 -6.49 16.20 3.03
N ALA A 117 -6.04 16.05 1.79
CA ALA A 117 -4.62 15.90 1.50
C ALA A 117 -3.88 17.21 1.70
N GLY A 118 -2.80 17.16 2.46
CA GLY A 118 -1.86 18.25 2.68
C GLY A 118 -0.69 18.20 1.71
N GLU A 119 0.50 18.54 2.21
CA GLU A 119 1.71 18.60 1.42
C GLU A 119 2.20 17.19 1.03
N ARG A 120 2.49 17.02 -0.26
CA ARG A 120 3.13 15.84 -0.83
C ARG A 120 4.64 16.07 -0.99
N SER A 121 5.45 15.15 -0.48
CA SER A 121 6.90 15.14 -0.67
C SER A 121 7.44 13.73 -0.94
N VAL A 122 8.65 13.63 -1.48
CA VAL A 122 9.36 12.34 -1.58
C VAL A 122 10.00 12.06 -0.23
N LEU A 123 9.63 10.95 0.40
CA LEU A 123 10.20 10.50 1.66
C LEU A 123 11.53 9.78 1.43
N LEU A 124 11.56 8.88 0.44
CA LEU A 124 12.70 8.02 0.18
C LEU A 124 12.85 7.74 -1.31
N HIS A 125 14.05 7.96 -1.84
CA HIS A 125 14.41 7.52 -3.19
C HIS A 125 15.05 6.13 -3.13
N LEU A 126 14.57 5.21 -3.97
CA LEU A 126 15.05 3.83 -4.04
C LEU A 126 15.47 3.46 -5.48
N PRO A 127 16.63 3.94 -5.97
CA PRO A 127 17.06 3.65 -7.33
C PRO A 127 17.24 2.15 -7.57
N GLN A 128 16.98 1.70 -8.81
CA GLN A 128 17.11 0.28 -9.21
C GLN A 128 16.22 -0.68 -8.43
N THR A 129 15.12 -0.17 -7.85
CA THR A 129 14.10 -0.98 -7.20
C THR A 129 12.75 -0.79 -7.85
N CYS A 130 11.81 -1.67 -7.53
CA CYS A 130 10.40 -1.55 -7.82
C CYS A 130 9.63 -1.74 -6.52
N PRO A 131 9.42 -0.68 -5.70
CA PRO A 131 8.63 -0.80 -4.48
C PRO A 131 7.17 -1.05 -4.83
N ASP A 132 6.53 -1.83 -3.97
CA ASP A 132 5.19 -2.35 -4.17
C ASP A 132 4.38 -2.18 -2.87
N GLY A 133 4.23 -3.21 -2.05
CA GLY A 133 3.53 -3.14 -0.77
C GLY A 133 4.31 -2.52 0.39
N LEU A 134 3.54 -2.00 1.36
CA LEU A 134 4.03 -1.29 2.54
C LEU A 134 3.39 -1.84 3.82
N ALA A 135 4.15 -1.85 4.91
CA ALA A 135 3.62 -2.12 6.25
C ALA A 135 4.38 -1.33 7.31
N LEU A 136 3.73 -1.01 8.43
CA LEU A 136 4.39 -0.39 9.58
C LEU A 136 4.43 -1.35 10.77
N ASP A 137 5.46 -1.21 11.59
CA ASP A 137 5.46 -1.73 12.96
C ASP A 137 5.05 -0.65 13.98
N ARG A 138 4.89 -1.04 15.24
CA ARG A 138 4.47 -0.15 16.34
C ARG A 138 5.52 0.89 16.73
N GLU A 139 6.77 0.70 16.33
CA GLU A 139 7.85 1.65 16.55
C GLU A 139 7.89 2.71 15.44
N GLY A 140 7.05 2.56 14.40
CA GLY A 140 6.96 3.47 13.28
C GLY A 140 7.94 3.15 12.15
N ASN A 141 8.59 1.98 12.18
CA ASN A 141 9.42 1.56 11.06
C ASN A 141 8.53 1.19 9.86
N LEU A 142 8.85 1.74 8.70
CA LEU A 142 8.19 1.43 7.44
C LEU A 142 8.93 0.31 6.72
N TYR A 143 8.26 -0.83 6.55
CA TYR A 143 8.73 -1.95 5.75
C TYR A 143 8.24 -1.78 4.32
N ILE A 144 9.13 -2.05 3.37
CA ILE A 144 8.92 -1.80 1.95
C ILE A 144 9.24 -3.09 1.20
N ALA A 145 8.22 -3.67 0.57
CA ALA A 145 8.39 -4.80 -0.34
C ALA A 145 8.84 -4.30 -1.70
N CYS A 146 9.91 -4.88 -2.24
CA CYS A 146 10.42 -4.52 -3.56
C CYS A 146 10.35 -5.73 -4.50
N TYR A 147 9.41 -5.65 -5.46
CA TYR A 147 9.23 -6.61 -6.55
C TYR A 147 10.57 -6.94 -7.24
N ALA A 148 11.38 -5.91 -7.45
CA ALA A 148 12.78 -6.02 -7.83
C ALA A 148 13.61 -5.14 -6.87
N PRO A 149 14.75 -5.60 -6.34
CA PRO A 149 15.49 -6.81 -6.70
C PRO A 149 15.16 -8.05 -5.85
N ASN A 150 13.89 -8.27 -5.45
CA ASN A 150 13.51 -9.28 -4.45
C ASN A 150 14.09 -8.95 -3.08
N ALA A 151 13.71 -7.78 -2.57
CA ALA A 151 14.19 -7.29 -1.30
C ALA A 151 13.04 -6.78 -0.44
N ILE A 152 13.24 -6.83 0.87
CA ILE A 152 12.44 -6.10 1.86
C ILE A 152 13.38 -5.11 2.55
N TYR A 153 13.04 -3.83 2.49
CA TYR A 153 13.75 -2.78 3.22
C TYR A 153 12.95 -2.36 4.45
N ARG A 154 13.65 -1.82 5.46
CA ARG A 154 13.05 -1.15 6.61
C ARG A 154 13.63 0.26 6.71
N LEU A 155 12.77 1.26 6.68
CA LEU A 155 13.09 2.65 6.97
C LEU A 155 12.60 2.99 8.39
N SER A 156 13.50 3.37 9.27
CA SER A 156 13.16 3.81 10.63
C SER A 156 12.68 5.28 10.66
N PRO A 157 12.01 5.71 11.74
CA PRO A 157 11.56 7.10 11.89
C PRO A 157 12.67 8.16 11.86
N ASP A 158 13.91 7.79 12.21
CA ASP A 158 15.08 8.67 12.14
C ASP A 158 15.76 8.69 10.75
N GLY A 159 15.23 7.92 9.79
CA GLY A 159 15.66 7.91 8.40
C GLY A 159 16.72 6.85 8.06
N GLU A 160 17.06 5.94 8.98
CA GLU A 160 17.96 4.83 8.67
C GLU A 160 17.24 3.80 7.78
N LEU A 161 17.83 3.54 6.61
CA LEU A 161 17.37 2.49 5.70
C LEU A 161 18.26 1.25 5.83
N ILE A 162 17.67 0.13 6.22
CA ILE A 162 18.36 -1.17 6.25
C ILE A 162 17.72 -2.18 5.29
N THR A 163 18.52 -3.16 4.88
CA THR A 163 18.03 -4.34 4.16
C THR A 163 17.65 -5.41 5.17
N VAL A 164 16.37 -5.80 5.19
CA VAL A 164 15.88 -6.89 6.04
C VAL A 164 16.11 -8.22 5.34
N ILE A 165 15.73 -8.31 4.06
CA ILE A 165 16.02 -9.45 3.19
C ILE A 165 16.45 -8.92 1.82
N HIS A 166 17.43 -9.58 1.21
CA HIS A 166 17.73 -9.46 -0.21
C HIS A 166 18.04 -10.85 -0.77
N ASP A 167 17.23 -11.28 -1.73
CA ASP A 167 17.28 -12.62 -2.29
C ASP A 167 17.37 -12.53 -3.83
N TRP A 168 18.57 -12.19 -4.31
CA TRP A 168 18.82 -11.96 -5.73
C TRP A 168 18.57 -13.21 -6.60
N GLU A 169 18.79 -14.41 -6.05
CA GLU A 169 18.48 -15.68 -6.72
C GLU A 169 16.98 -15.95 -6.76
N ALA A 170 16.24 -15.19 -5.96
CA ALA A 170 14.84 -15.31 -5.71
C ALA A 170 14.52 -16.75 -5.38
N HIS A 171 14.97 -17.32 -4.25
CA HIS A 171 14.65 -18.69 -3.82
C HIS A 171 13.63 -18.72 -2.67
N THR A 172 13.88 -17.91 -1.64
CA THR A 172 13.05 -17.75 -0.44
C THR A 172 11.93 -16.72 -0.68
N ILE A 173 12.26 -15.56 -1.23
CA ILE A 173 11.29 -14.57 -1.70
C ILE A 173 11.48 -14.37 -3.20
N CYS A 174 10.39 -14.16 -3.93
CA CYS A 174 10.43 -14.08 -5.40
C CYS A 174 9.37 -13.12 -5.90
N ASN A 175 9.83 -11.94 -6.31
CA ASN A 175 9.03 -10.80 -6.68
C ASN A 175 7.96 -10.49 -5.62
N PRO A 176 8.39 -10.08 -4.40
CA PRO A 176 7.46 -9.78 -3.34
C PRO A 176 6.61 -8.57 -3.74
N THR A 177 5.29 -8.72 -3.72
CA THR A 177 4.36 -7.66 -4.11
C THR A 177 3.72 -7.00 -2.90
N ASN A 178 3.52 -7.73 -1.80
CA ASN A 178 2.97 -7.13 -0.60
C ASN A 178 3.45 -7.81 0.68
N ILE A 179 3.35 -7.07 1.78
CA ILE A 179 3.69 -7.51 3.12
C ILE A 179 2.64 -7.09 4.13
N ALA A 180 2.44 -7.91 5.15
CA ALA A 180 1.54 -7.61 6.25
C ALA A 180 2.02 -8.26 7.54
N PHE A 181 1.95 -7.52 8.65
CA PHE A 181 2.16 -8.11 9.96
C PHE A 181 0.92 -8.87 10.42
N GLY A 182 1.16 -10.00 11.09
CA GLY A 182 0.10 -10.85 11.63
C GLY A 182 0.67 -11.89 12.58
N GLY A 183 -0.04 -13.00 12.72
CA GLY A 183 0.35 -14.06 13.63
C GLY A 183 0.20 -13.70 15.10
N LYS A 184 0.80 -14.51 15.97
CA LYS A 184 0.74 -14.29 17.41
C LYS A 184 1.41 -12.94 17.75
N ASP A 185 0.69 -12.11 18.50
CA ASP A 185 1.13 -10.79 18.96
C ASP A 185 1.59 -9.84 17.85
N HIS A 186 1.18 -10.08 16.59
CA HIS A 186 1.61 -9.32 15.39
C HIS A 186 3.12 -9.34 15.11
N GLN A 187 3.83 -10.35 15.60
CA GLN A 187 5.29 -10.49 15.46
C GLN A 187 5.69 -11.36 14.26
N GLN A 188 4.85 -11.47 13.23
CA GLN A 188 5.17 -12.23 12.02
C GLN A 188 4.88 -11.38 10.79
N LEU A 189 5.91 -11.15 9.96
CA LEU A 189 5.77 -10.48 8.68
C LEU A 189 5.51 -11.53 7.59
N TYR A 190 4.32 -11.48 7.00
CA TYR A 190 3.93 -12.31 5.86
C TYR A 190 4.25 -11.58 4.56
N ILE A 191 4.70 -12.32 3.56
CA ILE A 191 5.16 -11.80 2.27
C ILE A 191 4.47 -12.55 1.15
N ALA A 192 3.70 -11.84 0.32
CA ALA A 192 3.12 -12.39 -0.89
C ALA A 192 4.14 -12.32 -2.04
N ASN A 193 4.41 -13.46 -2.68
CA ASN A 193 5.37 -13.59 -3.77
C ASN A 193 4.62 -13.80 -5.09
N LEU A 194 4.85 -12.93 -6.08
CA LEU A 194 4.23 -13.10 -7.41
C LEU A 194 4.99 -14.11 -8.27
N GLY A 195 6.31 -14.21 -8.08
CA GLY A 195 7.16 -15.08 -8.90
C GLY A 195 7.12 -16.56 -8.50
N ARG A 196 6.40 -16.91 -7.41
CA ARG A 196 6.23 -18.28 -6.89
C ARG A 196 4.87 -18.52 -6.25
N TRP A 197 4.63 -19.75 -5.80
CA TRP A 197 3.33 -20.23 -5.29
C TRP A 197 3.24 -20.27 -3.76
N HIS A 198 3.94 -19.38 -3.06
CA HIS A 198 4.00 -19.40 -1.60
C HIS A 198 3.91 -18.01 -0.96
N ILE A 199 3.37 -17.99 0.26
CA ILE A 199 3.53 -16.89 1.20
C ILE A 199 4.78 -17.19 2.03
N ALA A 200 5.75 -16.27 2.06
CA ALA A 200 6.88 -16.37 2.98
C ALA A 200 6.51 -15.72 4.32
N ARG A 201 7.22 -16.11 5.37
CA ARG A 201 7.02 -15.59 6.73
C ARG A 201 8.37 -15.37 7.39
N ILE A 202 8.49 -14.25 8.11
CA ILE A 202 9.62 -13.93 8.97
C ILE A 202 9.06 -13.68 10.38
N ASP A 203 9.70 -14.23 11.40
CA ASP A 203 9.42 -13.86 12.78
C ASP A 203 10.17 -12.55 13.11
N MET A 204 9.47 -11.58 13.69
CA MET A 204 9.92 -10.20 13.85
C MET A 204 10.00 -9.83 15.33
N ASP A 205 11.05 -9.13 15.73
CA ASP A 205 11.20 -8.63 17.10
C ASP A 205 10.20 -7.50 17.42
N SER A 206 9.91 -6.64 16.43
CA SER A 206 8.96 -5.53 16.57
C SER A 206 7.58 -5.93 16.04
N PRO A 207 6.51 -5.80 16.85
CA PRO A 207 5.14 -6.11 16.41
C PRO A 207 4.62 -5.10 15.37
N GLY A 208 3.82 -5.61 14.44
CA GLY A 208 3.07 -4.80 13.48
C GLY A 208 2.15 -3.75 14.08
N LEU A 209 2.02 -2.64 13.36
CA LEU A 209 0.98 -1.64 13.58
C LEU A 209 -0.37 -2.22 13.11
N LEU A 210 -1.41 -2.01 13.94
CA LEU A 210 -2.79 -2.38 13.67
C LEU A 210 -3.58 -1.22 13.06
#